data_AF-A0A949B3P3-F1
#
_entry.id   AF-A0A949B3P3-F1
#
_cell.length_a   1.000
_cell.length_b   1.000
_cell.length_c   1.000
_cell.angle_alpha   90.00
_cell.angle_beta   90.00
_cell.angle_gamma   90.00
#
_symmetry.space_group_name_H-M   'P 1'
#
loop_
_entity.id
_entity.type
_entity.pdbx_description
1 polymer ?
#
loop_
_entity_poly.entity_id
_entity_poly.type
_entity_poly.pdbx_seq_one_letter_code
_entity_poly.pdbx_strand_id
1 'polypeptide(L)' 'PNMVFEDLPATIQNLLVVELNAGQMVEDVRLAFEYRGNVFFHGRVGGMLPTTKDIFTEIEKIHDESKPGKR' A
#
# COMPACT_ATOMS: atom_id res chain seq x y z
N PRO A 1 0.85 18.06 -2.21
CA PRO A 1 0.96 16.61 -2.53
C PRO A 1 -0.24 16.01 -3.30
N ASN A 2 -1.26 16.80 -3.68
CA ASN A 2 -2.50 16.25 -4.23
C ASN A 2 -2.38 15.63 -5.64
N MET A 3 -1.31 15.93 -6.38
CA MET A 3 -1.15 15.46 -7.77
C MET A 3 -0.34 14.15 -7.92
N VAL A 4 0.14 13.55 -6.82
CA VAL A 4 1.09 12.42 -6.90
C VAL A 4 0.51 11.19 -7.60
N PHE A 5 -0.82 11.03 -7.55
CA PHE A 5 -1.50 9.86 -8.12
C PHE A 5 -2.37 10.20 -9.34
N GLU A 6 -2.38 11.46 -9.81
CA GLU A 6 -3.26 11.88 -10.90
C GLU A 6 -2.97 11.10 -12.19
N ASP A 7 -1.68 10.95 -12.52
CA ASP A 7 -1.17 10.27 -13.72
C ASP A 7 -1.11 8.74 -13.60
N LEU A 8 -1.48 8.16 -12.45
CA LEU A 8 -1.53 6.71 -12.33
C LEU A 8 -2.64 6.14 -13.22
N PRO A 9 -2.37 5.05 -13.96
CA PRO A 9 -3.41 4.37 -14.73
C PRO A 9 -4.57 3.94 -13.83
N ALA A 10 -5.81 4.09 -14.33
CA ALA A 10 -7.02 3.67 -13.61
C ALA A 10 -7.06 2.15 -13.32
N THR A 11 -6.18 1.36 -13.94
CA THR A 11 -6.03 -0.07 -13.68
C THR A 11 -5.36 -0.37 -12.33
N ILE A 12 -4.64 0.61 -11.76
CA ILE A 12 -4.03 0.49 -10.43
C ILE A 12 -5.12 0.67 -9.38
N GLN A 13 -5.49 -0.43 -8.72
CA GLN A 13 -6.56 -0.49 -7.72
C GLN A 13 -6.03 -0.72 -6.30
N ASN A 14 -4.75 -1.05 -6.15
CA ASN A 14 -4.13 -1.37 -4.86
C ASN A 14 -2.76 -0.71 -4.76
N LEU A 15 -2.48 -0.08 -3.63
CA LEU A 15 -1.17 0.44 -3.26
C LEU A 15 -0.71 -0.21 -1.96
N LEU A 16 0.58 -0.53 -1.88
CA LEU A 16 1.23 -0.96 -0.64
C LEU A 16 2.18 0.14 -0.19
N VAL A 17 1.95 0.67 1.01
CA VAL A 17 2.82 1.65 1.66
C VAL A 17 3.69 0.93 2.70
N VAL A 18 5.00 1.02 2.54
CA VAL A 18 5.98 0.41 3.46
C VAL A 18 6.66 1.52 4.25
N GLU A 19 6.59 1.47 5.57
CA GLU A 19 7.20 2.49 6.45
C GLU A 19 8.03 1.85 7.57
N LEU A 20 9.04 2.59 8.04
CA LEU A 20 9.84 2.27 9.22
C LEU A 20 9.30 2.96 10.49
N ASN A 21 8.00 3.25 10.49
CA ASN A 21 7.27 3.84 11.60
C ASN A 21 5.85 3.21 11.66
N ALA A 22 4.97 3.80 12.47
CA ALA A 22 3.62 3.29 12.72
C ALA A 22 2.51 3.86 11.80
N GLY A 23 2.88 4.52 10.69
CA GLY A 23 1.94 5.19 9.78
C GLY A 23 1.94 6.68 10.05
N GLN A 24 2.93 7.38 9.51
CA GLN A 24 2.91 8.85 9.47
C GLN A 24 2.60 9.36 8.06
N MET A 25 2.95 8.56 7.04
CA MET A 25 2.77 8.92 5.63
C MET A 25 1.55 8.22 5.01
N VAL A 26 1.20 7.01 5.48
CA VAL A 26 0.09 6.22 4.91
C VAL A 26 -1.26 6.93 4.99
N GLU A 27 -1.48 7.77 5.99
CA GLU A 27 -2.68 8.59 6.14
C GLU A 27 -2.79 9.60 4.98
N ASP A 28 -1.69 10.26 4.62
CA ASP A 28 -1.64 11.18 3.50
C ASP A 28 -1.82 10.44 2.16
N VAL A 29 -1.24 9.24 2.03
CA VAL A 29 -1.42 8.40 0.84
C VAL A 29 -2.87 7.96 0.69
N ARG A 30 -3.52 7.57 1.79
CA ARG A 30 -4.96 7.21 1.81
C ARG A 30 -5.83 8.38 1.36
N LEU A 31 -5.54 9.59 1.85
CA LEU A 31 -6.26 10.79 1.45
C LEU A 31 -6.04 11.15 -0.02
N ALA A 32 -4.81 11.03 -0.52
CA ALA A 32 -4.50 11.38 -1.91
C ALA A 32 -4.95 10.30 -2.92
N PHE A 33 -5.10 9.04 -2.49
CA PHE A 33 -5.59 7.92 -3.30
C PHE A 33 -7.08 7.61 -3.06
N GLU A 34 -7.77 8.48 -2.31
CA GLU A 34 -9.18 8.31 -1.97
C GLU A 34 -10.02 8.10 -3.25
N TYR A 35 -10.98 7.18 -3.18
CA TYR A 35 -11.86 6.78 -4.29
C TYR A 35 -11.22 6.04 -5.48
N ARG A 36 -9.90 5.86 -5.55
CA ARG A 36 -9.24 5.08 -6.63
C ARG A 36 -9.08 3.59 -6.31
N GLY A 37 -8.94 3.23 -5.04
CA GLY A 37 -8.71 1.84 -4.65
C GLY A 37 -8.28 1.66 -3.20
N ASN A 38 -7.66 0.53 -2.90
CA ASN A 38 -7.24 0.16 -1.55
C ASN A 38 -5.79 0.58 -1.28
N VAL A 39 -5.52 1.04 -0.06
CA VAL A 39 -4.16 1.32 0.43
C VAL A 39 -3.84 0.39 1.61
N PHE A 40 -2.92 -0.53 1.35
CA PHE A 40 -2.36 -1.46 2.31
C PHE A 40 -1.13 -0.86 2.99
N PHE A 41 -0.88 -1.26 4.23
CA PHE A 41 0.19 -0.71 5.04
C PHE A 41 1.06 -1.81 5.63
N HIS A 42 2.38 -1.69 5.45
CA HIS A 42 3.38 -2.53 6.10
C HIS A 42 4.36 -1.65 6.88
N GLY A 43 4.06 -1.44 8.16
CA GLY A 43 4.91 -0.70 9.09
C GLY A 43 5.87 -1.58 9.89
N ARG A 44 7.09 -1.11 10.11
CA ARG A 44 8.06 -1.70 11.05
C ARG A 44 8.52 -0.64 12.04
N VAL A 45 8.53 -0.97 13.33
CA VAL A 45 9.02 -0.07 14.40
C VAL A 45 10.26 -0.70 15.05
N GLY A 46 11.23 0.11 15.47
CA GLY A 46 12.40 -0.36 16.24
C GLY A 46 13.64 -0.68 15.40
N GLY A 47 13.80 -0.08 14.22
CA GLY A 47 15.05 -0.13 13.44
C GLY A 47 15.28 -1.41 12.62
N MET A 48 14.37 -2.37 12.66
CA MET A 48 14.40 -3.51 11.74
C MET A 48 13.94 -3.08 10.34
N LEU A 49 14.85 -3.13 9.38
CA LEU A 49 14.52 -2.88 7.97
C LEU A 49 13.74 -4.07 7.39
N PRO A 50 12.63 -3.82 6.66
CA PRO A 50 11.92 -4.88 5.96
C PRO A 50 12.84 -5.46 4.89
N THR A 51 12.87 -6.79 4.82
CA THR A 51 13.60 -7.49 3.76
C THR A 51 12.77 -7.52 2.49
N THR A 52 13.42 -7.77 1.35
CA THR A 52 12.72 -8.02 0.09
C THR A 52 11.70 -9.15 0.22
N LYS A 53 12.01 -10.18 1.02
CA LYS A 53 11.12 -11.31 1.27
C LYS A 53 9.87 -10.90 2.04
N ASP A 54 10.00 -10.00 3.03
CA ASP A 54 8.86 -9.49 3.79
C ASP A 54 7.91 -8.72 2.87
N ILE A 55 8.45 -7.82 2.05
CA ILE A 55 7.66 -7.02 1.10
C ILE A 55 6.99 -7.92 0.07
N PHE A 56 7.72 -8.88 -0.50
CA PHE A 56 7.17 -9.83 -1.47
C PHE A 56 6.02 -10.65 -0.89
N THR A 57 6.19 -11.17 0.33
CA THR A 57 5.14 -11.91 1.04
C THR A 57 3.88 -11.07 1.23
N GLU A 58 4.03 -9.78 1.51
CA GLU A 58 2.88 -8.88 1.65
C GLU A 58 2.18 -8.62 0.31
N ILE A 59 2.95 -8.45 -0.77
CA ILE A 59 2.41 -8.32 -2.13
C ILE A 59 1.60 -9.57 -2.53
N GLU A 60 2.10 -10.77 -2.25
CA GLU A 60 1.38 -12.02 -2.56
C GLU A 60 0.03 -12.10 -1.83
N LYS A 61 0.00 -11.76 -0.54
CA LYS A 61 -1.25 -11.72 0.23
C LYS A 61 -2.26 -10.75 -0.37
N ILE A 62 -1.83 -9.51 -0.66
CA ILE A 62 -2.67 -8.47 -1.27
C ILE A 62 -3.21 -8.93 -2.62
N HIS A 63 -2.34 -9.54 -3.44
CA HIS A 63 -2.74 -10.06 -4.74
C HIS A 63 -3.82 -11.14 -4.61
N ASP A 64 -3.69 -12.04 -3.63
CA ASP A 64 -4.66 -13.10 -3.38
C ASP A 64 -5.99 -12.60 -2.80
N GLU A 65 -5.97 -11.57 -1.96
CA GLU A 65 -7.16 -10.91 -1.41
C GLU A 65 -7.91 -10.09 -2.47
N SER A 66 -7.18 -9.53 -3.44
CA SER A 66 -7.76 -8.66 -4.48
C SER A 66 -8.37 -9.43 -5.66
N LYS A 67 -8.38 -10.76 -5.64
CA LYS A 67 -8.95 -11.57 -6.72
C LYS A 67 -10.48 -11.43 -6.77
N PRO A 68 -11.09 -11.18 -7.95
CA PRO A 68 -12.53 -11.12 -8.08
C PRO A 68 -13.15 -12.49 -7.70
N GLY A 69 -13.96 -12.52 -6.64
CA GLY A 69 -14.64 -13.72 -6.16
C GLY A 69 -14.34 -14.13 -4.71
N LYS A 70 -13.35 -13.51 -4.04
CA LYS A 70 -13.17 -13.58 -2.59
C LYS A 70 -13.79 -12.34 -1.94
N ARG A 71 -15.07 -12.39 -1.60
CA ARG A 71 -15.71 -11.48 -0.64
C ARG A 71 -16.52 -12.30 0.34
#